data_AF-A0A8T4XT57-F1
#
_entry.id   AF-A0A8T4XT57-F1
#
_cell.length_a   1.000
_cell.length_b   1.000
_cell.length_c   1.000
_cell.angle_alpha   90.00
_cell.angle_beta   90.00
_cell.angle_gamma   90.00
#
_symmetry.space_group_name_H-M   'P 1'
#
loop_
_entity.id
_entity.type
_entity.pdbx_description
1 polymer ?
#
loop_
_entity_poly.entity_id
_entity_poly.type
_entity_poly.pdbx_seq_one_letter_code
_entity_poly.pdbx_strand_id
1 'polypeptide(L)'
;MASWWDYGYWLTILGNKTTLTDNATIDTVKIARIAKMFLASEGEAVAILKEYNVSHVVVFVDFWAKYPSYGLYVAGGYGEENKYYRMVQIANQVFGGYNISDYWESGFTLKFENTVLGKMIPYKRYPGYTDPDTGAPLYMYTEFLESEYFSLVYASPSLRKGGSTTGWAGGIAVYKVHYKPSLEISPSKANSTSGPPIP
;
A
#
# COMPACT_ATOMS: atom_id res chain seq x y z
N MET A 1 -3.11 5.10 -12.07
CA MET A 1 -2.76 5.43 -10.68
C MET A 1 -3.77 4.69 -9.77
N ALA A 2 -3.42 4.28 -8.55
CA ALA A 2 -4.33 3.56 -7.63
C ALA A 2 -4.45 4.28 -6.26
N SER A 3 -5.66 4.34 -5.68
CA SER A 3 -5.97 4.94 -4.36
C SER A 3 -7.19 4.25 -3.71
N TRP A 4 -7.48 4.52 -2.42
CA TRP A 4 -8.62 3.94 -1.68
C TRP A 4 -9.91 4.81 -1.71
N TRP A 5 -11.06 4.21 -1.33
CA TRP A 5 -12.44 4.53 -1.79
C TRP A 5 -13.10 5.86 -1.33
N ASP A 6 -12.57 6.60 -0.36
CA ASP A 6 -13.21 7.87 0.05
C ASP A 6 -12.88 9.06 -0.86
N TYR A 7 -12.01 8.89 -1.87
CA TYR A 7 -11.84 9.86 -2.96
C TYR A 7 -12.79 9.57 -4.13
N GLY A 8 -14.01 9.17 -3.77
CA GLY A 8 -15.04 8.59 -4.63
C GLY A 8 -15.05 9.20 -6.03
N TYR A 9 -14.95 8.31 -7.02
CA TYR A 9 -15.17 8.53 -8.46
C TYR A 9 -13.95 8.73 -9.39
N TRP A 10 -12.71 9.02 -8.93
CA TRP A 10 -11.69 9.61 -9.85
C TRP A 10 -10.24 9.11 -9.82
N LEU A 11 -9.98 7.79 -9.75
CA LEU A 11 -8.66 7.28 -10.13
C LEU A 11 -8.79 6.06 -11.04
N THR A 12 -9.33 6.36 -12.22
CA THR A 12 -9.22 5.58 -13.45
C THR A 12 -7.85 4.89 -13.48
N ILE A 13 -7.87 3.59 -13.78
CA ILE A 13 -6.74 2.88 -14.35
C ILE A 13 -6.42 3.59 -15.69
N LEU A 14 -5.73 4.74 -15.62
CA LEU A 14 -5.39 5.59 -16.76
C LEU A 14 -4.26 4.94 -17.53
N GLY A 15 -4.69 3.96 -18.30
CA GLY A 15 -4.13 3.42 -19.52
C GLY A 15 -5.28 3.15 -20.52
N ASN A 16 -6.19 4.11 -20.66
CA ASN A 16 -7.08 4.30 -21.81
C ASN A 16 -8.19 3.26 -22.13
N LYS A 17 -9.28 3.14 -21.33
CA LYS A 17 -10.63 2.69 -21.81
C LYS A 17 -11.78 3.15 -20.89
N THR A 18 -12.95 3.30 -21.53
CA THR A 18 -14.24 3.91 -21.17
C THR A 18 -14.82 3.54 -19.79
N THR A 19 -15.48 4.52 -19.18
CA THR A 19 -16.27 4.43 -17.93
C THR A 19 -17.41 3.41 -18.05
N LEU A 20 -17.52 2.52 -17.06
CA LEU A 20 -18.72 1.71 -16.83
C LEU A 20 -18.82 1.40 -15.34
N THR A 21 -19.17 2.41 -14.54
CA THR A 21 -19.65 2.20 -13.17
C THR A 21 -20.76 3.21 -12.92
N ASP A 22 -21.98 2.81 -13.26
CA ASP A 22 -23.17 3.32 -12.61
C ASP A 22 -23.21 2.80 -11.17
N ASN A 23 -24.11 3.34 -10.37
CA ASN A 23 -24.11 3.30 -8.91
C ASN A 23 -24.46 1.94 -8.28
N ALA A 24 -24.15 0.81 -8.92
CA ALA A 24 -24.44 -0.53 -8.41
C ALA A 24 -23.26 -1.49 -8.65
N THR A 25 -22.53 -1.83 -7.60
CA THR A 25 -22.06 -3.21 -7.27
C THR A 25 -21.41 -4.10 -8.37
N ILE A 26 -20.91 -3.57 -9.50
CA ILE A 26 -20.55 -4.41 -10.67
C ILE A 26 -19.12 -4.98 -10.65
N ASP A 27 -18.26 -4.66 -9.69
CA ASP A 27 -17.08 -5.51 -9.49
C ASP A 27 -16.48 -5.51 -8.09
N THR A 28 -17.22 -6.09 -7.14
CA THR A 28 -16.74 -6.39 -5.78
C THR A 28 -15.39 -7.12 -5.79
N VAL A 29 -15.12 -7.94 -6.82
CA VAL A 29 -13.85 -8.67 -6.96
C VAL A 29 -12.70 -7.73 -7.31
N LYS A 30 -12.87 -6.78 -8.23
CA LYS A 30 -11.85 -5.74 -8.51
C LYS A 30 -11.56 -4.88 -7.27
N ILE A 31 -12.59 -4.44 -6.55
CA ILE A 31 -12.41 -3.66 -5.32
C ILE A 31 -11.65 -4.49 -4.28
N ALA A 32 -12.00 -5.77 -4.12
CA ALA A 32 -11.29 -6.67 -3.23
C ALA A 32 -9.85 -6.91 -3.68
N ARG A 33 -9.55 -7.00 -4.99
CA ARG A 33 -8.18 -7.12 -5.50
C ARG A 33 -7.34 -5.88 -5.14
N ILE A 34 -7.92 -4.68 -5.21
CA ILE A 34 -7.24 -3.44 -4.76
C ILE A 34 -7.01 -3.46 -3.25
N ALA A 35 -8.01 -3.88 -2.47
CA ALA A 35 -7.86 -4.04 -1.02
C ALA A 35 -6.75 -5.04 -0.68
N LYS A 36 -6.72 -6.18 -1.36
CA LYS A 36 -5.66 -7.19 -1.23
C LYS A 36 -4.30 -6.63 -1.62
N MET A 37 -4.19 -5.84 -2.69
CA MET A 37 -2.94 -5.20 -3.11
C MET A 37 -2.36 -4.33 -1.98
N PHE A 38 -3.17 -3.49 -1.34
CA PHE A 38 -2.71 -2.66 -0.23
C PHE A 38 -2.30 -3.48 1.01
N LEU A 39 -2.96 -4.63 1.25
CA LEU A 39 -2.71 -5.51 2.40
C LEU A 39 -1.65 -6.58 2.14
N ALA A 40 -1.07 -6.65 0.94
CA ALA A 40 -0.13 -7.69 0.55
C ALA A 40 1.33 -7.27 0.77
N SER A 41 2.26 -8.21 0.57
CA SER A 41 3.69 -7.91 0.43
C SER A 41 3.97 -7.14 -0.87
N GLU A 42 5.14 -6.49 -0.97
CA GLU A 42 5.50 -5.70 -2.18
C GLU A 42 5.46 -6.53 -3.46
N GLY A 43 6.00 -7.75 -3.44
CA GLY A 43 6.02 -8.62 -4.63
C GLY A 43 4.61 -9.01 -5.10
N GLU A 44 3.73 -9.37 -4.16
CA GLU A 44 2.33 -9.69 -4.46
C GLU A 44 1.55 -8.48 -4.94
N ALA A 45 1.75 -7.32 -4.30
CA ALA A 45 1.09 -6.08 -4.70
C ALA A 45 1.48 -5.68 -6.13
N VAL A 46 2.76 -5.77 -6.48
CA VAL A 46 3.25 -5.46 -7.84
C VAL A 46 2.68 -6.41 -8.87
N ALA A 47 2.53 -7.70 -8.54
CA ALA A 47 1.88 -8.66 -9.43
C ALA A 47 0.44 -8.24 -9.73
N ILE A 48 -0.33 -7.84 -8.71
CA ILE A 48 -1.70 -7.33 -8.90
C ILE A 48 -1.70 -6.02 -9.69
N LEU A 49 -0.81 -5.06 -9.37
CA LEU A 49 -0.70 -3.79 -10.07
C LEU A 49 -0.38 -3.97 -11.57
N LYS A 50 0.42 -5.00 -11.91
CA LYS A 50 0.78 -5.36 -13.29
C LYS A 50 -0.44 -5.80 -14.11
N GLU A 51 -1.35 -6.56 -13.53
CA GLU A 51 -2.60 -6.98 -14.19
C GLU A 51 -3.44 -5.78 -14.67
N TYR A 52 -3.31 -4.65 -13.95
CA TYR A 52 -4.03 -3.41 -14.23
C TYR A 52 -3.15 -2.33 -14.88
N ASN A 53 -1.91 -2.63 -15.27
CA ASN A 53 -0.97 -1.66 -15.86
C ASN A 53 -0.84 -0.36 -15.04
N VAL A 54 -0.78 -0.45 -13.70
CA VAL A 54 -0.72 0.73 -12.84
C VAL A 54 0.68 1.34 -12.86
N SER A 55 0.80 2.63 -13.15
CA SER A 55 2.10 3.31 -13.12
C SER A 55 2.48 3.89 -11.74
N HIS A 56 1.47 4.23 -10.93
CA HIS A 56 1.67 4.92 -9.66
C HIS A 56 0.61 4.54 -8.62
N VAL A 57 0.96 4.58 -7.34
CA VAL A 57 0.06 4.41 -6.20
C VAL A 57 0.04 5.71 -5.40
N VAL A 58 -1.13 6.12 -4.95
CA VAL A 58 -1.37 7.33 -4.17
C VAL A 58 -1.91 6.90 -2.81
N VAL A 59 -1.32 7.45 -1.74
CA VAL A 59 -1.75 7.21 -0.35
C VAL A 59 -1.96 8.56 0.32
N PHE A 60 -3.13 8.76 0.91
CA PHE A 60 -3.36 9.81 1.87
C PHE A 60 -3.05 9.31 3.29
N VAL A 61 -2.30 10.14 4.01
CA VAL A 61 -1.79 9.86 5.34
C VAL A 61 -2.25 10.98 6.24
N ASP A 62 -2.80 10.66 7.40
CA ASP A 62 -3.23 11.67 8.36
C ASP A 62 -2.67 11.39 9.75
N PHE A 63 -1.73 12.23 10.17
CA PHE A 63 -1.05 12.16 11.47
C PHE A 63 -0.87 13.55 12.05
N TRP A 64 -0.73 13.61 13.37
CA TRP A 64 -0.53 14.85 14.13
C TRP A 64 0.64 14.71 15.08
N ALA A 65 1.50 15.71 15.12
CA ALA A 65 2.59 15.77 16.09
C ALA A 65 2.00 15.98 17.50
N LYS A 66 2.20 15.00 18.40
CA LYS A 66 1.67 15.02 19.77
C LYS A 66 2.75 15.34 20.81
N TYR A 67 3.91 14.70 20.69
CA TYR A 67 5.09 15.00 21.52
C TYR A 67 6.30 15.34 20.65
N PRO A 68 6.36 16.57 20.13
CA PRO A 68 7.29 16.90 19.06
C PRO A 68 8.75 16.89 19.49
N SER A 69 9.02 17.21 20.77
CA SER A 69 10.36 17.08 21.37
C SER A 69 10.90 15.65 21.36
N TYR A 70 10.02 14.65 21.23
CA TYR A 70 10.34 13.23 21.17
C TYR A 70 10.09 12.62 19.78
N GLY A 71 9.65 13.43 18.80
CA GLY A 71 9.29 12.94 17.47
C GLY A 71 8.10 11.97 17.48
N LEU A 72 7.16 12.12 18.41
CA LEU A 72 6.00 11.23 18.55
C LEU A 72 4.72 11.83 17.97
N TYR A 73 3.99 10.97 17.27
CA TYR A 73 2.79 11.29 16.51
C TYR A 73 1.61 10.42 16.96
N VAL A 74 0.41 10.89 16.65
CA VAL A 74 -0.83 10.12 16.74
C VAL A 74 -1.50 10.10 15.37
N ALA A 75 -2.18 9.00 15.04
CA ALA A 75 -2.99 8.92 13.83
C ALA A 75 -4.17 9.91 13.93
N GLY A 76 -4.43 10.65 12.85
CA GLY A 76 -5.53 11.62 12.77
C GLY A 76 -6.88 10.98 12.44
N GLY A 77 -6.87 9.80 11.79
CA GLY A 77 -8.06 8.96 11.61
C GLY A 77 -8.78 9.17 10.28
N TYR A 78 -8.33 10.09 9.43
CA TYR A 78 -8.99 10.39 8.16
C TYR A 78 -8.29 9.77 6.94
N GLY A 79 -7.06 9.27 7.08
CA GLY A 79 -6.30 8.71 5.98
C GLY A 79 -6.37 7.19 5.87
N GLU A 80 -5.55 6.65 4.98
CA GLU A 80 -5.47 5.22 4.73
C GLU A 80 -5.00 4.46 5.98
N GLU A 81 -4.33 5.15 6.89
CA GLU A 81 -3.94 4.64 8.20
C GLU A 81 -5.14 4.28 9.09
N ASN A 82 -6.35 4.76 8.79
CA ASN A 82 -7.59 4.32 9.41
C ASN A 82 -8.42 3.46 8.46
N LYS A 83 -8.50 3.83 7.18
CA LYS A 83 -9.40 3.17 6.20
C LYS A 83 -9.00 1.75 5.81
N TYR A 84 -7.83 1.27 6.20
CA TYR A 84 -7.41 -0.13 5.98
C TYR A 84 -8.36 -1.15 6.62
N TYR A 85 -9.10 -0.80 7.69
CA TYR A 85 -10.09 -1.71 8.28
C TYR A 85 -11.11 -2.18 7.23
N ARG A 86 -11.52 -1.27 6.35
CA ARG A 86 -12.47 -1.56 5.28
C ARG A 86 -11.82 -2.41 4.19
N MET A 87 -10.53 -2.22 3.93
CA MET A 87 -9.77 -3.08 3.00
C MET A 87 -9.79 -4.52 3.50
N VAL A 88 -9.52 -4.72 4.80
CA VAL A 88 -9.50 -6.04 5.43
C VAL A 88 -10.87 -6.70 5.31
N GLN A 89 -11.95 -5.99 5.62
CA GLN A 89 -13.33 -6.51 5.50
C GLN A 89 -13.66 -6.95 4.08
N ILE A 90 -13.37 -6.11 3.07
CA ILE A 90 -13.69 -6.40 1.67
C ILE A 90 -12.83 -7.56 1.16
N ALA A 91 -11.53 -7.59 1.48
CA ALA A 91 -10.65 -8.70 1.13
C ALA A 91 -11.12 -10.01 1.75
N ASN A 92 -11.55 -9.98 3.02
CA ASN A 92 -12.09 -11.16 3.70
C ASN A 92 -13.38 -11.68 3.03
N GLN A 93 -14.28 -10.77 2.65
CA GLN A 93 -15.56 -11.14 2.03
C GLN A 93 -15.39 -11.89 0.70
N VAL A 94 -14.31 -11.62 -0.05
CA VAL A 94 -14.08 -12.20 -1.38
C VAL A 94 -13.06 -13.34 -1.37
N PHE A 95 -11.97 -13.22 -0.60
CA PHE A 95 -10.86 -14.18 -0.63
C PHE A 95 -10.74 -15.01 0.64
N GLY A 96 -11.39 -14.62 1.74
CA GLY A 96 -11.21 -15.23 3.05
C GLY A 96 -9.82 -15.01 3.66
N GLY A 97 -9.65 -15.36 4.94
CA GLY A 97 -8.34 -15.36 5.62
C GLY A 97 -7.82 -14.00 6.07
N TYR A 98 -8.66 -12.95 6.06
CA TYR A 98 -8.29 -11.62 6.53
C TYR A 98 -9.04 -11.32 7.84
N ASN A 99 -8.30 -11.22 8.94
CA ASN A 99 -8.85 -10.83 10.24
C ASN A 99 -8.30 -9.46 10.66
N ILE A 100 -9.15 -8.55 11.13
CA ILE A 100 -8.74 -7.20 11.56
C ILE A 100 -7.74 -7.22 12.71
N SER A 101 -7.83 -8.20 13.62
CA SER A 101 -6.88 -8.35 14.74
C SER A 101 -5.45 -8.60 14.28
N ASP A 102 -5.27 -9.13 13.07
CA ASP A 102 -3.96 -9.34 12.49
C ASP A 102 -3.28 -8.03 12.10
N TYR A 103 -4.05 -6.96 11.90
CA TYR A 103 -3.58 -5.65 11.43
C TYR A 103 -3.65 -4.58 12.54
N TRP A 104 -4.45 -4.80 13.58
CA TRP A 104 -4.62 -3.89 14.69
C TRP A 104 -4.66 -4.60 16.04
N GLU A 105 -3.78 -4.17 16.95
CA GLU A 105 -3.74 -4.59 18.35
C GLU A 105 -3.35 -3.39 19.22
N SER A 106 -4.31 -2.50 19.48
CA SER A 106 -4.08 -1.20 20.15
C SER A 106 -3.03 -0.34 19.44
N GLY A 107 -3.07 -0.33 18.11
CA GLY A 107 -2.06 0.24 17.22
C GLY A 107 -1.77 -0.69 16.05
N PHE A 108 -1.00 -0.22 15.08
CA PHE A 108 -0.55 -1.08 13.97
C PHE A 108 0.20 -2.30 14.51
N THR A 109 -0.11 -3.46 13.94
CA THR A 109 0.67 -4.67 14.19
C THR A 109 1.86 -4.71 13.24
N LEU A 110 2.83 -5.58 13.55
CA LEU A 110 3.94 -5.86 12.64
C LEU A 110 3.45 -6.39 11.27
N LYS A 111 2.34 -7.15 11.26
CA LYS A 111 1.75 -7.63 10.01
C LYS A 111 1.18 -6.48 9.18
N PHE A 112 0.52 -5.50 9.77
CA PHE A 112 0.11 -4.29 9.05
C PHE A 112 1.31 -3.52 8.51
N GLU A 113 2.32 -3.27 9.35
CA GLU A 113 3.49 -2.48 8.96
C GLU A 113 4.31 -3.10 7.83
N ASN A 114 4.22 -4.42 7.66
CA ASN A 114 4.86 -5.18 6.58
C ASN A 114 4.05 -5.25 5.27
N THR A 115 2.79 -4.82 5.28
CA THR A 115 2.00 -4.65 4.05
C THR A 115 2.54 -3.50 3.21
N VAL A 116 2.21 -3.47 1.91
CA VAL A 116 2.53 -2.33 1.05
C VAL A 116 1.95 -1.03 1.59
N LEU A 117 0.70 -1.03 2.05
CA LEU A 117 0.11 0.17 2.63
C LEU A 117 0.88 0.62 3.88
N GLY A 118 1.14 -0.32 4.80
CA GLY A 118 1.89 -0.04 6.01
C GLY A 118 3.29 0.49 5.75
N LYS A 119 3.95 0.06 4.66
CA LYS A 119 5.24 0.59 4.20
C LYS A 119 5.15 1.96 3.53
N MET A 120 4.06 2.22 2.81
CA MET A 120 3.81 3.52 2.16
C MET A 120 3.38 4.61 3.15
N ILE A 121 2.93 4.24 4.36
CA ILE A 121 2.72 5.18 5.47
C ILE A 121 4.07 5.42 6.17
N PRO A 122 4.62 6.65 6.20
CA PRO A 122 5.92 6.97 6.79
C PRO A 122 5.84 7.11 8.33
N TYR A 123 5.01 6.29 8.98
CA TYR A 123 4.85 6.27 10.43
C TYR A 123 4.73 4.84 10.93
N LYS A 124 5.55 4.49 11.92
CA LYS A 124 5.57 3.17 12.55
C LYS A 124 5.20 3.28 14.01
N ARG A 125 4.49 2.26 14.53
CA ARG A 125 4.08 2.21 15.92
C ARG A 125 5.31 2.24 16.81
N TYR A 126 5.26 3.04 17.87
CA TYR A 126 6.23 3.00 18.94
C TYR A 126 5.78 1.99 20.01
N PRO A 127 6.36 0.77 20.06
CA PRO A 127 5.77 -0.32 20.83
C PRO A 127 5.78 -0.05 22.33
N GLY A 128 4.66 -0.30 23.01
CA GLY A 128 4.53 -0.13 24.46
C GLY A 128 4.26 1.30 24.92
N TYR A 129 4.12 2.25 24.00
CA TYR A 129 3.84 3.65 24.33
C TYR A 129 2.49 4.10 23.77
N THR A 130 1.68 4.66 24.66
CA THR A 130 0.41 5.29 24.34
C THR A 130 0.42 6.71 24.88
N ASP A 131 -0.42 7.54 24.27
CA ASP A 131 -0.71 8.85 24.79
C ASP A 131 -1.37 8.74 26.17
N PRO A 132 -0.81 9.34 27.24
CA PRO A 132 -1.40 9.27 28.59
C PRO A 132 -2.78 9.91 28.69
N ASP A 133 -3.11 10.90 27.84
CA ASP A 133 -4.39 11.60 27.90
C ASP A 133 -5.52 10.79 27.23
N THR A 134 -5.23 10.19 26.07
CA THR A 134 -6.24 9.56 25.21
C THR A 134 -6.14 8.04 25.14
N GLY A 135 -5.03 7.45 25.58
CA GLY A 135 -4.72 6.03 25.37
C GLY A 135 -4.38 5.68 23.91
N ALA A 136 -4.31 6.68 23.01
CA ALA A 136 -4.01 6.43 21.60
C ALA A 136 -2.57 5.89 21.42
N PRO A 137 -2.35 4.96 20.48
CA PRO A 137 -0.99 4.51 20.17
C PRO A 137 -0.13 5.67 19.67
N LEU A 138 1.14 5.67 20.08
CA LEU A 138 2.12 6.62 19.59
C LEU A 138 2.91 6.04 18.42
N TYR A 139 3.30 6.91 17.51
CA TYR A 139 3.99 6.58 16.28
C TYR A 139 5.23 7.45 16.09
N MET A 140 6.24 6.93 15.41
CA MET A 140 7.43 7.67 15.00
C MET A 140 7.44 7.82 13.48
N TYR A 141 7.85 8.99 13.01
CA TYR A 141 8.12 9.21 11.60
C TYR A 141 9.26 8.29 11.14
N THR A 142 9.13 7.74 9.94
CA THR A 142 10.16 6.94 9.27
C THR A 142 10.37 7.43 7.84
N GLU A 143 11.44 6.97 7.21
CA GLU A 143 11.68 7.20 5.78
C GLU A 143 10.51 6.70 4.93
N PHE A 144 10.28 7.36 3.79
CA PHE A 144 9.33 6.90 2.79
C PHE A 144 9.82 5.59 2.14
N LEU A 145 8.88 4.73 1.74
CA LEU A 145 9.19 3.51 1.00
C LEU A 145 10.01 3.79 -0.27
N GLU A 146 11.21 3.22 -0.31
CA GLU A 146 12.06 3.08 -1.49
C GLU A 146 12.49 1.62 -1.61
N SER A 147 12.21 1.00 -2.76
CA SER A 147 12.53 -0.40 -3.02
C SER A 147 12.73 -0.65 -4.52
N GLU A 148 13.04 -1.90 -4.88
CA GLU A 148 13.10 -2.31 -6.29
C GLU A 148 11.73 -2.25 -7.00
N TYR A 149 10.64 -2.13 -6.24
CA TYR A 149 9.27 -2.16 -6.74
C TYR A 149 8.58 -0.80 -6.67
N PHE A 150 8.96 0.05 -5.72
CA PHE A 150 8.31 1.33 -5.47
C PHE A 150 9.33 2.42 -5.20
N SER A 151 9.12 3.61 -5.77
CA SER A 151 9.91 4.80 -5.44
C SER A 151 9.01 6.00 -5.22
N LEU A 152 9.28 6.81 -4.20
CA LEU A 152 8.55 8.03 -3.94
C LEU A 152 8.83 9.06 -5.06
N VAL A 153 7.78 9.58 -5.68
CA VAL A 153 7.90 10.66 -6.68
C VAL A 153 7.35 11.98 -6.15
N TYR A 154 6.43 11.94 -5.20
CA TYR A 154 5.88 13.13 -4.56
C TYR A 154 5.45 12.83 -3.14
N ALA A 155 5.64 13.80 -2.25
CA ALA A 155 5.03 13.82 -0.93
C ALA A 155 4.72 15.26 -0.56
N SER A 156 3.56 15.45 0.07
CA SER A 156 3.09 16.76 0.50
C SER A 156 4.06 17.38 1.51
N PRO A 157 4.29 18.70 1.50
CA PRO A 157 5.26 19.34 2.39
C PRO A 157 5.01 19.08 3.88
N SER A 158 3.75 19.00 4.31
CA SER A 158 3.34 18.66 5.68
C SER A 158 3.74 17.24 6.08
N LEU A 159 3.76 16.29 5.14
CA LEU A 159 4.15 14.90 5.36
C LEU A 159 5.68 14.73 5.36
N ARG A 160 6.39 15.44 4.48
CA ARG A 160 7.87 15.46 4.43
C ARG A 160 8.50 16.08 5.66
N LYS A 161 7.76 16.96 6.33
CA LYS A 161 8.31 17.69 7.46
C LYS A 161 8.68 16.77 8.60
N GLY A 162 8.05 15.61 8.79
CA GLY A 162 8.45 14.52 9.72
C GLY A 162 8.91 14.96 11.13
N GLY A 163 8.71 16.22 11.50
CA GLY A 163 9.65 17.00 12.28
C GLY A 163 9.37 18.52 12.26
N SER A 164 8.16 18.94 11.89
CA SER A 164 7.63 20.22 12.37
C SER A 164 7.36 20.03 13.86
N THR A 165 7.92 20.88 14.72
CA THR A 165 7.77 20.74 16.18
C THR A 165 6.35 20.96 16.68
N THR A 166 5.36 21.16 15.82
CA THR A 166 3.93 21.20 16.17
C THR A 166 3.05 20.95 14.93
N GLY A 167 1.85 20.43 15.17
CA GLY A 167 0.74 20.49 14.21
C GLY A 167 0.53 19.26 13.33
N TRP A 168 -0.27 19.46 12.28
CA TRP A 168 -0.64 18.43 11.31
C TRP A 168 0.56 17.96 10.49
N ALA A 169 0.72 16.65 10.40
CA ALA A 169 1.81 15.96 9.73
C ALA A 169 1.28 14.93 8.70
N GLY A 170 0.11 15.22 8.12
CA GLY A 170 -0.52 14.42 7.07
C GLY A 170 -0.34 14.99 5.66
N GLY A 171 -0.89 14.31 4.66
CA GLY A 171 -0.91 14.73 3.26
C GLY A 171 -0.89 13.54 2.30
N ILE A 172 -0.66 13.82 1.02
CA ILE A 172 -0.55 12.81 -0.04
C ILE A 172 0.90 12.40 -0.26
N ALA A 173 1.14 11.10 -0.38
CA ALA A 173 2.33 10.48 -0.94
C ALA A 173 2.00 9.76 -2.26
N VAL A 174 2.86 9.90 -3.27
CA VAL A 174 2.74 9.25 -4.58
C VAL A 174 3.99 8.44 -4.84
N TYR A 175 3.79 7.17 -5.14
CA TYR A 175 4.81 6.18 -5.44
C TYR A 175 4.73 5.76 -6.89
N LYS A 176 5.85 5.74 -7.61
CA LYS A 176 5.97 5.10 -8.92
C LYS A 176 6.18 3.60 -8.74
N VAL A 177 5.54 2.80 -9.59
CA VAL A 177 5.65 1.34 -9.61
C VAL A 177 6.70 0.91 -10.64
N HIS A 178 7.58 0.00 -10.24
CA HIS A 178 8.58 -0.62 -11.10
C HIS A 178 8.23 -2.08 -11.34
N TYR A 179 8.14 -2.46 -12.62
CA TYR A 179 7.90 -3.84 -13.02
C TYR A 179 9.21 -4.49 -13.44
N LYS A 180 9.57 -5.61 -12.79
CA LYS A 180 10.64 -6.45 -13.32
C LYS A 180 10.24 -6.96 -14.71
N PRO A 181 11.17 -6.97 -15.69
CA PRO A 181 10.97 -7.69 -16.93
C PRO A 181 10.61 -9.15 -16.60
N SER A 182 9.60 -9.69 -17.25
CA SER A 182 9.43 -11.15 -17.25
C SER A 182 10.72 -11.75 -17.81
N LEU A 183 11.31 -12.71 -17.09
CA LEU A 183 12.38 -13.52 -17.65
C LEU A 183 11.83 -14.15 -18.92
N GLU A 184 12.26 -13.68 -20.08
CA GLU A 184 12.04 -14.41 -21.32
C GLU A 184 12.78 -15.72 -21.17
N ILE A 185 12.04 -16.80 -20.95
CA ILE A 185 12.57 -18.14 -21.12
C ILE A 185 12.82 -18.25 -22.63
N SER A 186 14.05 -17.96 -23.04
CA SER A 186 14.51 -18.32 -24.38
C SER A 186 14.20 -19.81 -24.56
N PRO A 187 13.46 -20.22 -25.60
CA PRO A 187 13.21 -21.63 -25.83
C PRO A 187 14.57 -22.34 -25.91
N SER A 188 14.76 -23.33 -25.03
CA SER A 188 15.97 -24.14 -25.01
C SER A 188 16.19 -24.66 -26.43
N LYS A 189 17.35 -24.35 -27.03
CA LYS A 189 17.79 -25.03 -28.25
C LYS A 189 17.81 -26.52 -27.93
N ALA A 190 16.82 -27.26 -28.44
CA ALA A 190 16.86 -28.71 -28.46
C ALA A 190 18.09 -29.07 -29.30
N ASN A 191 19.14 -29.57 -28.64
CA ASN A 191 20.28 -30.17 -29.32
C ASN A 191 19.74 -31.39 -30.07
N SER A 192 19.58 -31.28 -31.39
CA SER A 192 19.44 -32.43 -32.26
C SER A 192 20.78 -33.17 -32.29
N THR A 193 20.96 -34.12 -31.39
CA THR A 193 22.02 -35.13 -31.54
C THR A 193 21.63 -36.03 -32.69
N SER A 194 22.20 -35.77 -33.87
CA SER A 194 22.24 -36.74 -34.96
C SER A 194 23.04 -37.95 -34.48
N GLY A 195 22.36 -39.09 -34.32
CA GLY A 195 23.02 -40.37 -34.04
C GLY A 195 23.95 -40.78 -35.19
N PRO A 196 25.00 -41.57 -34.93
CA PRO A 196 25.93 -42.01 -35.97
C PRO A 196 25.26 -42.97 -36.94
N PRO A 197 25.71 -43.04 -38.22
CA PRO A 197 25.18 -43.99 -39.17
C PRO A 197 25.56 -45.42 -38.74
N ILE A 198 24.58 -46.33 -38.77
CA ILE A 198 24.80 -47.75 -38.56
C ILE A 198 25.47 -48.33 -39.83
N PRO A 199 26.49 -49.20 -39.69
CA PRO A 199 27.22 -49.82 -40.81
C PRO A 199 26.38 -50.77 -41.67
#